data_AF-A0A661N3L4-F1
#
_entry.id   AF-A0A661N3L4-F1
#
_cell.length_a   1.000
_cell.length_b   1.000
_cell.length_c   1.000
_cell.angle_alpha   90.00
_cell.angle_beta   90.00
_cell.angle_gamma   90.00
#
_symmetry.space_group_name_H-M   'P 1'
#
loop_
_entity.id
_entity.type
_entity.pdbx_description
1 polymer ?
#
loop_
_entity_poly.entity_id
_entity_poly.type
_entity_poly.pdbx_seq_one_letter_code
_entity_poly.pdbx_strand_id
1 'polypeptide(L)' 'VFGCESSGLPQALLDDHPGQTFALPTIGQVRSLNLANTVAVVLYEAHRQLGTFERLTLG' A
#
# COMPACT_ATOMS: atom_id res chain seq x y z
N VAL A 1 -3.05 -1.04 -6.59
CA VAL A 1 -2.02 -0.83 -7.64
C VAL A 1 -0.91 0.00 -7.01
N PHE A 2 0.35 -0.26 -7.35
CA PHE A 2 1.48 0.52 -6.85
C PHE A 2 2.25 1.13 -8.02
N GLY A 3 2.70 2.36 -7.84
CA GLY A 3 3.51 3.07 -8.83
C GLY A 3 4.99 2.71 -8.75
N CYS A 4 5.78 3.29 -9.64
CA CYS A 4 7.24 3.20 -9.56
C CYS A 4 7.74 3.90 -8.28
N GLU A 5 8.77 3.37 -7.65
CA GLU A 5 9.29 3.91 -6.39
C GLU A 5 9.73 5.39 -6.50
N SER A 6 10.27 5.78 -7.64
CA SER A 6 10.76 7.16 -7.85
C SER A 6 9.70 8.13 -8.34
N SER A 7 8.72 7.67 -9.12
CA SER A 7 7.77 8.54 -9.81
C SER A 7 6.30 8.35 -9.41
N GLY A 8 6.00 7.37 -8.55
CA GLY A 8 4.64 7.09 -8.09
C GLY A 8 3.72 6.60 -9.20
N LEU A 9 2.41 6.78 -9.00
CA LEU A 9 1.39 6.49 -10.00
C LEU A 9 1.26 7.66 -10.97
N PRO A 10 0.93 7.43 -12.26
CA PRO A 10 0.60 8.50 -13.18
C PRO A 10 -0.56 9.34 -12.66
N GLN A 11 -0.46 10.67 -12.75
CA GLN A 11 -1.49 11.60 -12.24
C GLN A 11 -2.87 11.31 -12.84
N ALA A 12 -2.94 11.01 -14.15
CA ALA A 12 -4.19 10.65 -14.81
C ALA A 12 -4.92 9.47 -14.15
N LEU A 13 -4.19 8.48 -13.63
CA LEU A 13 -4.78 7.34 -12.93
C LEU A 13 -5.35 7.75 -11.55
N LEU A 14 -4.71 8.71 -10.88
CA LEU A 14 -5.21 9.25 -9.62
C LEU A 14 -6.49 10.06 -9.85
N ASP A 15 -6.49 10.88 -10.91
CA ASP A 15 -7.61 11.74 -11.30
C ASP A 15 -8.84 10.93 -11.73
N ASP A 16 -8.63 9.77 -12.37
CA ASP A 16 -9.72 8.85 -12.76
C ASP A 16 -10.31 8.07 -11.57
N HIS A 17 -9.61 7.99 -10.43
CA HIS A 17 -9.98 7.16 -9.28
C HIS A 17 -9.95 7.89 -7.92
N PRO A 18 -10.52 9.10 -7.78
CA PRO A 18 -10.32 9.95 -6.60
C PRO A 18 -10.86 9.31 -5.30
N GLY A 19 -11.90 8.47 -5.38
CA GLY A 19 -12.48 7.76 -4.24
C GLY A 19 -11.88 6.38 -3.94
N GLN A 20 -10.91 5.93 -4.73
CA GLN A 20 -10.27 4.61 -4.61
C GLN A 20 -8.76 4.72 -4.39
N THR A 21 -8.28 5.92 -4.02
CA THR A 21 -6.89 6.18 -3.68
C THR A 21 -6.74 6.32 -2.17
N PHE A 22 -5.61 5.85 -1.66
CA PHE A 22 -5.23 6.00 -0.27
C PHE A 22 -3.70 6.07 -0.17
N ALA A 23 -3.22 6.58 0.96
CA ALA A 23 -1.80 6.63 1.29
C ALA A 23 -1.58 6.01 2.67
N LEU A 24 -0.39 5.45 2.91
CA LEU A 24 -0.01 5.02 4.24
C LEU A 24 0.23 6.26 5.13
N PRO A 25 -0.39 6.32 6.33
CA PRO A 25 -0.12 7.41 7.25
C PRO A 25 1.36 7.45 7.64
N THR A 26 1.95 8.65 7.58
CA THR A 26 3.30 8.93 8.05
C THR A 26 3.29 10.08 9.05
N ILE A 27 4.19 10.06 10.03
CA ILE A 27 4.26 11.09 11.08
C ILE A 27 5.46 12.00 10.81
N GLY A 28 5.20 13.31 10.68
CA GLY A 28 6.23 14.32 10.47
C GLY A 28 6.81 14.32 9.05
N GLN A 29 7.90 15.06 8.88
CA GLN A 29 8.63 15.17 7.61
C GLN A 29 9.54 13.95 7.44
N VAL A 30 8.98 12.86 6.93
CA VAL A 30 9.74 11.64 6.61
C VAL A 30 9.84 11.43 5.10
N ARG A 31 10.88 10.73 4.67
CA ARG A 31 10.94 10.21 3.29
C ARG A 31 9.86 9.15 3.11
N SER A 32 9.40 8.98 1.88
CA SER A 32 8.54 7.85 1.51
C SER A 32 9.16 6.52 1.95
N LEU A 33 8.32 5.60 2.42
CA LEU A 33 8.73 4.22 2.63
C LEU A 33 9.16 3.62 1.29
N ASN A 34 10.10 2.68 1.34
CA ASN A 34 10.44 1.92 0.14
C ASN A 34 9.19 1.19 -0.39
N LEU A 35 9.22 0.85 -1.69
CA LEU A 35 8.06 0.23 -2.32
C LEU A 35 7.71 -1.13 -1.70
N ALA A 36 8.71 -1.94 -1.38
CA ALA A 36 8.52 -3.28 -0.83
C ALA A 36 7.81 -3.26 0.55
N ASN A 37 8.22 -2.38 1.45
CA ASN A 37 7.62 -2.22 2.78
C ASN A 37 6.19 -1.69 2.65
N THR A 38 5.96 -0.74 1.74
CA THR A 38 4.62 -0.23 1.45
C THR A 38 3.68 -1.34 0.99
N VAL A 39 4.13 -2.19 0.05
CA VAL A 39 3.37 -3.35 -0.44
C VAL A 39 3.11 -4.34 0.69
N ALA A 40 4.13 -4.68 1.48
CA ALA A 40 3.99 -5.61 2.60
C ALA A 40 2.94 -5.13 3.61
N VAL A 41 3.00 -3.87 4.05
CA VAL A 41 2.03 -3.29 5.00
C VAL A 41 0.61 -3.38 4.45
N VAL A 42 0.41 -3.00 3.18
CA VAL A 42 -0.92 -3.04 2.54
C VAL A 42 -1.46 -4.46 2.44
N LEU A 43 -0.62 -5.43 2.04
CA LEU A 43 -1.04 -6.83 1.94
C LEU A 43 -1.42 -7.40 3.30
N TYR A 44 -0.61 -7.17 4.34
CA TYR A 44 -0.92 -7.65 5.68
C TYR A 44 -2.21 -7.02 6.23
N GLU A 45 -2.43 -5.73 6.00
CA GLU A 45 -3.68 -5.08 6.41
C GLU A 45 -4.89 -5.65 5.66
N ALA A 46 -4.78 -5.86 4.35
CA ALA A 46 -5.83 -6.50 3.56
C ALA A 46 -6.13 -7.92 4.07
N HIS A 47 -5.09 -8.73 4.32
CA HIS A 47 -5.24 -10.07 4.89
C HIS A 47 -5.90 -10.04 6.28
N ARG A 48 -5.56 -9.06 7.12
CA ARG A 48 -6.16 -8.85 8.45
C ARG A 48 -7.65 -8.56 8.35
N GLN A 49 -8.06 -7.68 7.43
CA GLN A 49 -9.46 -7.35 7.21
C GLN A 49 -10.26 -8.52 6.63
N LEU A 50 -9.62 -9.31 5.75
CA LEU A 50 -10.24 -10.46 5.10
C LEU A 50 -10.24 -11.73 5.98
N GLY A 51 -9.55 -11.75 7.11
CA GLY A 51 -9.45 -12.92 7.99
C GLY A 51 -8.68 -14.10 7.37
N THR A 52 -7.78 -13.85 6.42
CA THR A 52 -7.16 -14.91 5.59
C THR A 52 -5.84 -15.44 6.13
N PHE A 53 -5.42 -15.01 7.32
CA PHE A 53 -4.20 -15.51 7.98
C PHE A 53 -4.29 -16.97 8.42
N GLU A 54 -5.49 -17.56 8.50
CA GLU A 54 -5.70 -18.94 8.97
C GLU A 54 -5.03 -20.01 8.09
N ARG A 55 -4.59 -19.64 6.88
CA ARG A 55 -3.86 -20.54 5.96
C ARG A 55 -2.35 -20.32 5.95
N LEU A 56 -1.83 -19.40 6.77
CA LEU A 56 -0.42 -19.08 6.91
C LEU A 56 0.13 -19.64 8.23
N THR A 57 0.09 -20.96 8.38
CA THR A 57 0.91 -21.62 9.40
C THR A 57 2.36 -21.56 8.96
N LEU A 58 3.20 -20.85 9.72
CA LEU A 58 4.63 -21.14 9.74
C LEU A 58 4.72 -22.56 10.30
N GLY A 59 5.04 -23.52 9.42
CA GLY A 59 5.18 -24.92 9.79
C GLY A 59 6.19 -25.12 10.93
#